data_AF-A0A1E5UV47-F1
#
_entry.id   AF-A0A1E5UV47-F1
#
_cell.length_a   1.000
_cell.length_b   1.000
_cell.length_c   1.000
_cell.angle_alpha   90.00
_cell.angle_beta   90.00
_cell.angle_gamma   90.00
#
_symmetry.space_group_name_H-M   'P 1'
#
loop_
_entity.id
_entity.type
_entity.pdbx_description
1 polymer ?
#
loop_
_entity_poly.entity_id
_entity_poly.type
_entity_poly.pdbx_seq_one_letter_code
_entity_poly.pdbx_strand_id
1 'polypeptide(L)' 'LPIWWLQARKRVTKVRRKSFDSLCLLLSRQLWLERNNRIFRNGVRLPNLLVGAILEQASLWSKAGLLDSVLLFNG' A
#
# COMPACT_ATOMS: atom_id res chain seq x y z
N LEU A 1 -1.62 -5.23 15.16
CA LEU A 1 -1.93 -4.26 14.08
C LEU A 1 -2.13 -2.88 14.71
N PRO A 2 -1.59 -1.80 14.13
CA PRO A 2 -1.83 -0.44 14.63
C PRO A 2 -3.33 -0.17 14.81
N ILE A 3 -3.72 0.47 15.92
CA ILE A 3 -5.12 0.71 16.28
C ILE A 3 -5.90 1.42 15.16
N TRP A 4 -5.25 2.38 14.49
CA TRP A 4 -5.84 3.12 13.37
C TRP A 4 -6.26 2.22 12.21
N TRP A 5 -5.49 1.16 11.91
CA TRP A 5 -5.81 0.23 10.82
C TRP A 5 -7.07 -0.55 11.18
N LEU A 6 -7.13 -1.12 12.39
CA LEU A 6 -8.32 -1.87 12.84
C LEU A 6 -9.58 -0.99 12.84
N GLN A 7 -9.46 0.28 13.23
CA GLN A 7 -10.55 1.24 13.20
C GLN A 7 -10.99 1.58 11.76
N ALA A 8 -10.05 1.83 10.85
CA ALA A 8 -10.35 2.07 9.44
C ALA A 8 -11.01 0.84 8.79
N ARG A 9 -10.50 -0.36 9.07
CA ARG A 9 -11.03 -1.63 8.56
C ARG A 9 -12.48 -1.88 8.94
N LYS A 10 -12.93 -1.40 10.11
CA LYS A 10 -14.35 -1.49 10.53
C LYS A 10 -15.28 -0.70 9.60
N ARG A 11 -14.79 0.37 8.97
CA ARG A 11 -15.53 1.20 8.00
C ARG A 11 -15.53 0.61 6.58
N VAL A 12 -14.76 -0.44 6.35
CA VAL A 12 -14.65 -1.13 5.05
C VAL A 12 -15.62 -2.32 5.02
N THR A 13 -16.38 -2.43 3.94
CA THR A 13 -17.29 -3.56 3.68
C THR A 13 -16.52 -4.88 3.71
N LYS A 14 -17.15 -5.96 4.20
CA LYS A 14 -16.46 -7.25 4.42
C LYS A 14 -15.76 -7.76 3.16
N VAL A 15 -16.38 -7.58 1.99
CA VAL A 15 -15.84 -7.96 0.66
C VAL A 15 -14.55 -7.21 0.32
N ARG A 16 -14.43 -5.92 0.71
CA ARG A 16 -13.27 -5.07 0.39
C ARG A 16 -12.13 -5.16 1.39
N ARG A 17 -12.35 -5.76 2.58
CA ARG A 17 -11.35 -5.79 3.67
C ARG A 17 -10.03 -6.45 3.27
N LYS A 18 -10.06 -7.56 2.53
CA LYS A 18 -8.83 -8.25 2.09
C LYS A 18 -7.96 -7.33 1.22
N SER A 19 -8.55 -6.70 0.21
CA SER A 19 -7.84 -5.77 -0.67
C SER A 19 -7.38 -4.52 0.06
N PHE A 20 -8.19 -4.00 1.00
CA PHE A 20 -7.79 -2.89 1.87
C PHE A 20 -6.57 -3.25 2.74
N ASP A 21 -6.61 -4.41 3.41
CA ASP A 21 -5.50 -4.88 4.25
C ASP A 21 -4.22 -5.07 3.41
N SER A 22 -4.35 -5.61 2.19
CA SER A 22 -3.24 -5.77 1.24
C SER A 22 -2.64 -4.43 0.80
N LEU A 23 -3.48 -3.42 0.51
CA LEU A 23 -3.01 -2.07 0.19
C LEU A 23 -2.26 -1.44 1.36
N CYS A 24 -2.77 -1.57 2.59
CA CYS A 24 -2.09 -1.06 3.79
C CYS A 24 -0.72 -1.72 3.98
N LEU A 25 -0.60 -3.03 3.73
CA LEU A 25 0.69 -3.73 3.74
C LEU A 25 1.64 -3.19 2.68
N LEU A 26 1.17 -3.01 1.44
CA LEU A 26 1.98 -2.48 0.35
C LEU A 26 2.51 -1.09 0.69
N LEU A 27 1.66 -0.18 1.14
CA LEU A 27 2.04 1.18 1.53
C LEU A 27 3.06 1.16 2.68
N SER A 28 2.81 0.36 3.72
CA SER A 28 3.72 0.20 4.85
C SER A 28 5.09 -0.31 4.39
N ARG A 29 5.12 -1.29 3.48
CA ARG A 29 6.36 -1.82 2.88
C ARG A 29 7.11 -0.75 2.08
N GLN A 30 6.44 0.00 1.21
CA GLN A 30 7.08 1.02 0.39
C GLN A 30 7.66 2.16 1.22
N LEU A 31 6.92 2.62 2.25
CA LEU A 31 7.40 3.63 3.19
C LEU A 31 8.61 3.13 4.00
N TRP A 32 8.58 1.88 4.45
CA TRP A 32 9.71 1.27 5.14
C TRP A 32 10.95 1.15 4.25
N LEU A 33 10.79 0.72 2.99
CA LEU A 33 11.88 0.66 2.02
C LEU A 33 12.48 2.04 1.72
N GLU A 34 11.65 3.07 1.56
CA GLU A 34 12.13 4.44 1.36
C GLU A 34 12.88 4.96 2.58
N ARG A 35 12.34 4.75 3.80
CA ARG A 35 13.05 5.10 5.04
C ARG A 35 14.42 4.43 5.11
N ASN A 36 14.49 3.14 4.81
CA ASN A 36 15.76 2.41 4.83
C ASN A 36 16.75 2.93 3.78
N ASN A 37 16.26 3.30 2.60
CA ASN A 37 17.11 3.89 1.57
C ASN A 37 17.72 5.23 2.03
N ARG A 38 16.92 6.07 2.70
CA ARG A 38 17.38 7.35 3.26
C ARG A 38 18.41 7.18 4.35
N ILE A 39 18.15 6.25 5.28
CA ILE A 39 19.00 6.07 6.46
C ILE A 39 20.28 5.28 6.15
N PHE A 40 20.18 4.18 5.40
CA PHE A 40 21.30 3.25 5.23
C PHE A 40 22.05 3.41 3.90
N ARG A 41 21.46 4.07 2.90
CA ARG A 41 22.04 4.20 1.56
C ARG A 41 22.25 5.66 1.14
N ASN A 42 21.96 6.61 2.03
CA ASN A 42 21.96 8.05 1.75
C ASN A 42 21.17 8.41 0.48
N GLY A 43 20.17 7.60 0.12
CA GLY A 43 19.38 7.75 -1.09
C GLY A 43 18.03 8.37 -0.75
N VAL A 44 17.65 9.43 -1.45
CA VAL A 44 16.35 10.10 -1.26
C VAL A 44 15.59 10.08 -2.57
N ARG A 45 14.38 9.51 -2.56
CA ARG A 45 13.44 9.70 -3.67
C ARG A 45 12.58 10.93 -3.44
N LEU A 46 12.38 11.68 -4.52
CA LEU A 46 11.35 12.71 -4.57
C LEU A 46 9.97 12.07 -4.35
N PRO A 47 9.02 12.76 -3.71
CA PRO A 47 7.70 12.20 -3.39
C PRO A 47 6.95 11.62 -4.59
N ASN A 48 7.02 12.29 -5.75
CA ASN A 48 6.41 11.82 -7.00
C ASN A 48 6.99 10.48 -7.47
N LEU A 49 8.30 10.28 -7.34
CA LEU A 49 8.96 9.01 -7.70
C LEU A 49 8.55 7.88 -6.76
N LEU A 50 8.35 8.18 -5.48
CA LEU A 50 7.83 7.21 -4.51
C LEU A 50 6.39 6.82 -4.83
N VAL A 51 5.52 7.78 -5.16
CA VAL A 51 4.15 7.52 -5.59
C VAL A 51 4.13 6.66 -6.86
N GLY A 52 4.97 6.97 -7.84
CA GLY A 52 5.13 6.14 -9.05
C GLY A 52 5.49 4.69 -8.72
N ALA A 53 6.48 4.47 -7.85
CA ALA A 53 6.87 3.13 -7.40
C ALA A 53 5.75 2.41 -6.64
N ILE A 54 4.97 3.12 -5.81
CA ILE A 54 3.79 2.56 -5.12
C ILE A 54 2.74 2.09 -6.13
N LEU A 55 2.42 2.91 -7.14
CA LEU A 55 1.43 2.57 -8.17
C LEU A 55 1.87 1.39 -9.03
N GLU A 56 3.14 1.34 -9.41
CA GLU A 56 3.71 0.19 -10.13
C GLU A 56 3.59 -1.10 -9.31
N GLN A 57 3.95 -1.04 -8.02
CA GLN A 57 3.84 -2.19 -7.12
C GLN A 57 2.38 -2.59 -6.91
N ALA A 58 1.46 -1.64 -6.81
CA ALA A 58 0.03 -1.91 -6.69
C ALA A 58 -0.50 -2.63 -7.95
N SER A 59 -0.06 -2.21 -9.14
CA SER A 59 -0.37 -2.88 -10.41
C SER A 59 0.14 -4.32 -10.42
N LEU A 60 1.39 -4.55 -10.01
CA LEU A 60 1.98 -5.90 -9.92
C LEU A 60 1.23 -6.78 -8.91
N TRP A 61 0.89 -6.25 -7.73
CA TRP A 61 0.13 -6.99 -6.72
C TRP A 61 -1.29 -7.29 -7.19
N SER A 62 -1.87 -6.41 -8.01
CA SER A 62 -3.18 -6.65 -8.60
C SER A 62 -3.13 -7.79 -9.61
N LYS A 63 -2.14 -7.79 -10.51
CA LYS A 63 -1.90 -8.89 -11.45
C LYS A 63 -1.62 -10.22 -10.75
N ALA A 64 -0.99 -10.18 -9.57
CA ALA A 64 -0.74 -11.36 -8.73
C ALA A 64 -1.94 -11.81 -7.88
N GLY A 65 -3.10 -11.14 -7.97
CA GLY A 65 -4.30 -11.48 -7.19
C GLY A 65 -4.22 -11.11 -5.69
N LEU A 66 -3.22 -10.33 -5.30
CA LEU A 66 -3.04 -9.86 -3.93
C LEU A 66 -3.82 -8.57 -3.66
N LEU A 67 -4.16 -7.82 -4.71
CA LEU A 67 -4.90 -6.55 -4.62
C LEU A 67 -6.03 -6.54 -5.66
N ASP A 68 -7.27 -6.49 -5.21
CA ASP A 68 -8.39 -6.23 -6.13
C ASP A 68 -8.57 -4.73 -6.31
N SER A 69 -8.03 -4.21 -7.42
CA SER A 69 -8.08 -2.78 -7.75
C SER A 69 -9.50 -2.32 -8.11
N VAL A 70 -10.30 -3.19 -8.73
CA VAL A 70 -11.70 -2.89 -9.07
C VAL A 70 -12.52 -2.73 -7.78
N LEU A 71 -12.38 -3.63 -6.82
CA LEU A 71 -13.09 -3.53 -5.54
C LEU A 71 -12.71 -2.30 -4.71
N LEU A 72 -11.51 -1.74 -4.91
CA LEU A 72 -11.04 -0.58 -4.16
C LEU A 72 -11.47 0.74 -4.80
N PHE A 73 -11.44 0.83 -6.13
CA PHE A 73 -11.62 2.10 -6.84
C PHE A 73 -12.96 2.24 -7.57
N ASN A 74 -13.71 1.15 -7.76
CA ASN A 74 -15.11 1.24 -8.18
C ASN A 74 -16.03 1.26 -6.94
N GLY A 75 -16.69 2.40 -6.75
CA GLY A 75 -17.80 2.62 -5.83
C GLY A 75 -18.96 3.19 -6.62
#